data_AF-F4I472-F1
#
_entry.id   AF-F4I472-F1
#
_cell.length_a   1.000
_cell.length_b   1.000
_cell.length_c   1.000
_cell.angle_alpha   90.00
_cell.angle_beta   90.00
_cell.angle_gamma   90.00
#
_symmetry.space_group_name_H-M   'P 1'
#
loop_
_entity.id
_entity.type
_entity.pdbx_description
1 polymer ?
#
loop_
_entity_poly.entity_id
_entity_poly.type
_entity_poly.pdbx_seq_one_letter_code
_entity_poly.pdbx_strand_id
1 'polypeptide(L)'
;MADVEPEVAAAGVPKKRTFKKFAFKGVDLDALLDMSTDDLVKLFSSRIRRRFSRGLTRKPMALIKKLRKKREAPQGEKPEPVRTHLRNMIIVPEMIGSIIGVYNGKTFNQVEIKPEMIGHYLAEFSISYKPVKHGRPGVGATHSSRFIPLK
;
A
#
# COMPACT_ATOMS: atom_id res chain seq x y z
N MET A 1 -2.60 -34.59 24.28
CA MET A 1 -1.52 -35.59 24.33
C MET A 1 -1.07 -35.83 22.89
N ALA A 2 -0.04 -35.11 22.48
CA ALA A 2 0.71 -35.30 21.24
C ALA A 2 2.03 -34.57 21.49
N ASP A 3 3.01 -35.33 21.98
CA ASP A 3 4.36 -34.90 22.29
C ASP A 3 5.04 -34.34 21.04
N VAL A 4 5.56 -33.13 21.15
CA VAL A 4 6.46 -32.54 20.15
C VAL A 4 7.85 -32.63 20.76
N GLU A 5 8.59 -33.66 20.38
CA GLU A 5 10.02 -33.73 20.68
C GLU A 5 10.76 -32.55 20.01
N PRO A 6 11.74 -31.94 20.69
CA PRO A 6 12.56 -30.91 20.07
C PRO A 6 13.61 -31.57 19.16
N GLU A 7 13.49 -31.39 17.85
CA GLU A 7 14.59 -31.71 16.92
C GLU A 7 15.83 -30.90 17.30
N VAL A 8 16.88 -31.61 17.69
CA VAL A 8 18.21 -31.06 17.96
C VAL A 8 18.84 -30.64 16.63
N ALA A 9 18.77 -29.34 16.34
CA ALA A 9 19.29 -28.80 15.09
C ALA A 9 20.82 -28.92 15.00
N ALA A 10 21.30 -29.64 13.98
CA ALA A 10 22.72 -29.72 13.63
C ALA A 10 23.31 -28.33 13.34
N ALA A 11 24.47 -28.05 13.94
CA ALA A 11 25.21 -26.79 13.77
C ALA A 11 25.74 -26.65 12.33
N GLY A 12 25.10 -25.81 11.52
CA GLY A 12 25.59 -25.46 10.18
C GLY A 12 24.52 -25.14 9.13
N VAL A 13 23.24 -25.44 9.38
CA VAL A 13 22.17 -25.09 8.42
C VAL A 13 21.75 -23.63 8.63
N PRO A 14 21.75 -22.78 7.58
CA PRO A 14 21.23 -21.42 7.71
C PRO A 14 19.76 -21.49 8.12
N LYS A 15 19.42 -20.90 9.27
CA LYS A 15 18.04 -20.86 9.78
C LYS A 15 17.11 -20.41 8.66
N LYS A 16 16.21 -21.30 8.21
CA LYS A 16 15.15 -20.95 7.25
C LYS A 16 14.41 -19.74 7.84
N ARG A 17 14.34 -18.64 7.10
CA ARG A 17 13.63 -17.44 7.53
C ARG A 17 12.18 -17.84 7.84
N THR A 18 11.80 -17.83 9.11
CA THR A 18 10.42 -18.07 9.50
C THR A 18 9.57 -16.92 8.96
N PHE A 19 8.44 -17.26 8.33
CA PHE A 19 7.49 -16.26 7.85
C PHE A 19 6.95 -15.51 9.06
N LYS A 20 7.36 -14.25 9.24
CA LYS A 20 6.83 -13.40 10.30
C LYS A 20 5.41 -13.02 9.92
N LYS A 21 4.43 -13.44 10.72
CA LYS A 21 3.06 -12.93 10.62
C LYS A 21 3.10 -11.42 10.82
N PHE A 22 2.42 -10.69 9.95
CA PHE A 22 2.33 -9.24 10.07
C PHE A 22 1.41 -8.88 11.24
N ALA A 23 1.94 -8.07 12.17
CA ALA A 23 1.17 -7.50 13.28
C ALA A 23 1.24 -5.98 13.21
N PHE A 24 0.09 -5.32 13.20
CA PHE A 24 -0.01 -3.87 13.24
C PHE A 24 -0.11 -3.42 14.70
N LYS A 25 0.95 -2.79 15.22
CA LYS A 25 1.01 -2.29 16.61
C LYS A 25 0.68 -3.34 17.66
N GLY A 26 1.12 -4.58 17.43
CA GLY A 26 0.88 -5.71 18.34
C GLY A 26 -0.46 -6.40 18.14
N VAL A 27 -1.23 -6.03 17.12
CA VAL A 27 -2.50 -6.68 16.75
C VAL A 27 -2.34 -7.44 15.45
N ASP A 28 -2.79 -8.70 15.43
CA ASP A 28 -2.78 -9.54 14.23
C ASP A 28 -3.83 -9.10 13.20
N LEU A 29 -3.65 -9.51 11.94
CA LEU A 29 -4.53 -9.13 10.84
C LEU A 29 -5.98 -9.57 11.02
N ASP A 30 -6.21 -10.78 11.49
CA ASP A 30 -7.55 -11.32 11.69
C ASP A 30 -8.28 -10.51 12.77
N ALA A 31 -7.58 -10.22 13.87
CA ALA A 31 -8.10 -9.37 14.93
C ALA A 31 -8.39 -7.93 14.45
N LEU A 32 -7.59 -7.36 13.54
CA LEU A 32 -7.85 -6.02 12.98
C LEU A 32 -9.12 -5.97 12.09
N LEU A 33 -9.50 -7.10 11.47
CA LEU A 33 -10.70 -7.17 10.64
C LEU A 33 -11.97 -7.26 11.49
N ASP A 34 -11.90 -7.92 12.64
CA ASP A 34 -13.02 -8.09 13.56
C ASP A 34 -13.21 -6.90 14.51
N MET A 35 -12.23 -6.00 14.61
CA MET A 35 -12.29 -4.81 15.45
C MET A 35 -13.34 -3.80 15.00
N SER A 36 -13.93 -3.11 15.98
CA SER A 36 -14.77 -1.95 15.73
C SER A 36 -13.97 -0.81 15.06
N THR A 37 -14.65 0.02 14.27
CA THR A 37 -13.99 1.17 13.63
C THR A 37 -13.43 2.15 14.67
N ASP A 38 -14.10 2.32 15.80
CA ASP A 38 -13.68 3.25 16.85
C ASP A 38 -12.40 2.80 17.55
N ASP A 39 -12.25 1.49 17.78
CA ASP A 39 -11.03 0.92 18.36
C ASP A 39 -9.89 0.91 17.37
N LEU A 40 -10.17 0.62 16.09
CA LEU A 40 -9.19 0.72 15.01
C LEU A 40 -8.63 2.15 14.89
N VAL A 41 -9.49 3.17 15.02
CA VAL A 41 -9.07 4.58 14.98
C VAL A 41 -8.09 4.90 16.10
N LYS A 42 -8.29 4.37 17.32
CA LYS A 42 -7.34 4.53 18.43
C LYS A 42 -5.98 3.91 18.12
N LEU A 43 -5.86 2.96 17.20
CA LEU A 43 -4.56 2.43 16.80
C LEU A 43 -3.85 3.31 15.76
N PHE A 44 -4.55 4.17 15.00
CA PHE A 44 -3.90 4.97 13.95
C PHE A 44 -3.13 6.20 14.46
N SER A 45 -2.37 6.84 13.55
CA SER A 45 -1.67 8.11 13.81
C SER A 45 -2.63 9.30 13.96
N SER A 46 -2.18 10.38 14.59
CA SER A 46 -3.02 11.57 14.90
C SER A 46 -3.70 12.17 13.66
N ARG A 47 -3.01 12.19 12.51
CA ARG A 47 -3.55 12.72 11.26
C ARG A 47 -4.75 11.89 10.77
N ILE A 48 -4.65 10.58 10.88
CA ILE A 48 -5.68 9.63 10.47
C ILE A 48 -6.85 9.69 11.42
N ARG A 49 -6.59 9.68 12.74
CA ARG A 49 -7.61 9.87 13.79
C ARG A 49 -8.44 11.11 13.55
N ARG A 50 -7.79 12.25 13.29
CA ARG A 50 -8.46 13.51 12.96
C ARG A 50 -9.31 13.41 11.71
N ARG A 51 -8.91 12.62 10.71
CA ARG A 51 -9.70 12.43 9.50
C ARG A 51 -10.96 11.61 9.75
N PHE A 52 -10.85 10.52 10.52
CA PHE A 52 -12.00 9.70 10.92
C PHE A 52 -12.96 10.46 11.84
N SER A 53 -12.45 11.21 12.82
CA SER A 53 -13.26 12.05 13.71
C SER A 53 -14.05 13.15 12.97
N ARG A 54 -13.50 13.68 11.87
CA ARG A 54 -14.20 14.62 10.98
C ARG A 54 -15.21 13.96 10.04
N GLY A 55 -15.30 12.63 10.06
CA GLY A 55 -16.17 11.84 9.20
C GLY A 55 -15.59 11.54 7.82
N LEU A 56 -15.88 10.32 7.35
CA LEU A 56 -15.68 9.92 5.97
C LEU A 56 -16.88 10.40 5.13
N THR A 57 -16.60 11.10 4.04
CA THR A 57 -17.65 11.54 3.10
C THR A 57 -18.21 10.35 2.30
N ARG A 58 -19.31 10.57 1.58
CA ARG A 58 -19.97 9.55 0.73
C ARG A 58 -19.02 8.87 -0.27
N LYS A 59 -18.03 9.59 -0.80
CA LYS A 59 -17.10 9.08 -1.83
C LYS A 59 -16.18 7.95 -1.28
N PRO A 60 -15.47 8.13 -0.16
CA PRO A 60 -14.80 7.05 0.57
C PRO A 60 -15.65 5.80 0.80
N MET A 61 -16.88 5.96 1.31
CA MET A 61 -17.76 4.82 1.60
C MET A 61 -18.17 4.08 0.34
N ALA A 62 -18.43 4.81 -0.76
CA ALA A 62 -18.73 4.21 -2.06
C ALA A 62 -17.53 3.42 -2.61
N LEU A 63 -16.30 3.87 -2.35
CA LEU A 63 -15.09 3.13 -2.74
C LEU A 63 -14.98 1.82 -1.96
N ILE A 64 -15.16 1.84 -0.64
CA ILE A 64 -15.16 0.62 0.20
C ILE A 64 -16.22 -0.36 -0.30
N LYS A 65 -17.44 0.10 -0.56
CA LYS A 65 -18.53 -0.76 -1.09
C LYS A 65 -18.16 -1.39 -2.43
N LYS A 66 -17.52 -0.65 -3.34
CA LYS A 66 -17.04 -1.18 -4.62
C LYS A 66 -15.95 -2.24 -4.42
N LEU A 67 -15.02 -2.01 -3.49
CA LEU A 67 -13.94 -2.94 -3.19
C LEU A 67 -14.48 -4.24 -2.58
N ARG A 68 -15.45 -4.17 -1.67
CA ARG A 68 -16.13 -5.35 -1.11
C ARG A 68 -16.73 -6.23 -2.21
N LYS A 69 -17.48 -5.62 -3.14
CA LYS A 69 -18.07 -6.34 -4.28
C LYS A 69 -17.04 -6.99 -5.19
N LYS A 70 -15.92 -6.30 -5.46
CA LYS A 70 -14.86 -6.81 -6.34
C LYS A 70 -13.96 -7.85 -5.69
N ARG A 71 -13.97 -7.93 -4.36
CA ARG A 71 -13.23 -8.95 -3.60
C ARG A 71 -13.86 -10.34 -3.72
N GLU A 72 -15.17 -10.42 -4.02
CA GLU A 72 -15.92 -11.68 -4.23
C GLU A 72 -15.56 -12.40 -5.56
N ALA A 73 -14.41 -12.07 -6.16
CA ALA A 73 -13.92 -12.71 -7.38
C ALA A 73 -13.61 -14.21 -7.15
N PRO A 74 -13.64 -15.04 -8.22
CA PRO A 74 -13.41 -16.47 -8.12
C PRO A 74 -12.09 -16.83 -7.43
N GLN A 75 -12.14 -17.89 -6.64
CA GLN A 75 -11.10 -18.30 -5.71
C GLN A 75 -9.81 -18.66 -6.49
N GLY A 76 -8.77 -17.83 -6.35
CA GLY A 76 -7.46 -18.01 -6.98
C GLY A 76 -7.07 -16.91 -7.97
N GLU A 77 -8.01 -16.06 -8.40
CA GLU A 77 -7.72 -14.94 -9.29
C GLU A 77 -7.58 -13.62 -8.52
N LYS A 78 -6.74 -12.73 -9.04
CA LYS A 78 -6.61 -11.38 -8.48
C LYS A 78 -7.89 -10.58 -8.77
N PRO A 79 -8.41 -9.83 -7.79
CA PRO A 79 -9.63 -9.06 -7.98
C PRO A 79 -9.42 -7.96 -9.04
N GLU A 80 -10.47 -7.70 -9.81
CA GLU A 80 -10.41 -6.70 -10.89
C GLU A 80 -10.10 -5.30 -10.31
N PRO A 81 -9.17 -4.53 -10.91
CA PRO A 81 -8.77 -3.23 -10.38
C PRO A 81 -9.93 -2.24 -10.26
N VAL A 82 -10.01 -1.54 -9.12
CA VAL A 82 -10.94 -0.41 -8.92
C VAL A 82 -10.22 0.90 -9.15
N ARG A 83 -10.62 1.66 -10.17
CA ARG A 83 -10.06 2.99 -10.47
C ARG A 83 -10.62 4.04 -9.51
N THR A 84 -9.74 4.86 -8.93
CA THR A 84 -10.10 5.93 -8.00
C THR A 84 -9.22 7.18 -8.18
N HIS A 85 -9.82 8.34 -7.96
CA HIS A 85 -9.13 9.63 -7.84
C HIS A 85 -8.91 10.03 -6.37
N LEU A 86 -9.42 9.24 -5.42
CA LEU A 86 -9.37 9.52 -3.99
C LEU A 86 -7.97 9.24 -3.42
N ARG A 87 -7.03 10.14 -3.67
CA ARG A 87 -5.67 10.05 -3.13
C ARG A 87 -5.62 10.28 -1.61
N ASN A 88 -6.61 10.98 -1.07
CA ASN A 88 -6.76 11.28 0.35
C ASN A 88 -7.43 10.15 1.17
N MET A 89 -7.72 9.01 0.56
CA MET A 89 -8.26 7.86 1.27
C MET A 89 -7.17 7.16 2.07
N ILE A 90 -7.54 6.71 3.27
CA ILE A 90 -6.67 5.95 4.17
C ILE A 90 -6.90 4.47 3.89
N ILE A 91 -5.82 3.68 3.88
CA ILE A 91 -5.90 2.23 3.73
C ILE A 91 -6.42 1.62 5.02
N VAL A 92 -7.60 1.01 4.93
CA VAL A 92 -8.29 0.30 6.02
C VAL A 92 -8.01 -1.21 5.87
N PRO A 93 -7.94 -1.99 6.96
CA PRO A 93 -7.67 -3.44 6.90
C PRO A 93 -8.57 -4.21 5.92
N GLU A 94 -9.83 -3.81 5.74
CA GLU A 94 -10.75 -4.43 4.78
C GLU A 94 -10.27 -4.40 3.31
N MET A 95 -9.36 -3.48 2.97
CA MET A 95 -8.86 -3.29 1.60
C MET A 95 -7.70 -4.22 1.25
N ILE A 96 -7.17 -4.99 2.21
CA ILE A 96 -6.04 -5.88 2.00
C ILE A 96 -6.37 -6.91 0.91
N GLY A 97 -5.43 -7.12 -0.01
CA GLY A 97 -5.61 -8.01 -1.16
C GLY A 97 -6.41 -7.43 -2.32
N SER A 98 -6.97 -6.23 -2.18
CA SER A 98 -7.63 -5.53 -3.29
C SER A 98 -6.61 -4.82 -4.19
N ILE A 99 -6.93 -4.71 -5.49
CA ILE A 99 -6.15 -3.90 -6.44
C ILE A 99 -6.86 -2.56 -6.67
N ILE A 100 -6.16 -1.48 -6.34
CA ILE A 100 -6.68 -0.11 -6.48
C ILE A 100 -5.86 0.62 -7.54
N GLY A 101 -6.53 1.10 -8.59
CA GLY A 101 -5.95 2.02 -9.55
C GLY A 101 -5.98 3.45 -9.00
N VAL A 102 -4.86 3.97 -8.52
CA VAL A 102 -4.77 5.35 -7.98
C VAL A 102 -4.33 6.31 -9.08
N TYR A 103 -5.16 7.31 -9.36
CA TYR A 103 -4.84 8.33 -10.37
C TYR A 103 -3.68 9.24 -9.93
N ASN A 104 -2.63 9.31 -10.74
CA ASN A 104 -1.45 10.16 -10.45
C ASN A 104 -1.50 11.56 -11.08
N GLY A 105 -2.45 11.81 -12.00
CA GLY A 105 -2.53 13.03 -12.81
C GLY A 105 -2.50 12.77 -14.31
N LYS A 106 -2.03 11.58 -14.72
CA LYS A 106 -1.95 11.15 -16.13
C LYS A 106 -2.50 9.73 -16.32
N THR A 107 -2.11 8.81 -15.45
CA THR A 107 -2.43 7.38 -15.52
C THR A 107 -3.01 6.89 -14.19
N PHE A 108 -3.69 5.74 -14.25
CA PHE A 108 -4.11 5.00 -13.06
C PHE A 108 -3.04 3.98 -12.72
N ASN A 109 -2.29 4.24 -11.66
CA ASN A 109 -1.26 3.33 -11.20
C ASN A 109 -1.92 2.22 -10.39
N GLN A 110 -1.74 0.97 -10.80
CA GLN A 110 -2.30 -0.18 -10.07
C GLN A 110 -1.46 -0.45 -8.83
N VAL A 111 -2.10 -0.39 -7.67
CA VAL A 111 -1.51 -0.66 -6.36
C VAL A 111 -2.24 -1.86 -5.77
N GLU A 112 -1.50 -2.95 -5.54
CA GLU A 112 -1.96 -4.10 -4.79
C GLU A 112 -1.75 -3.83 -3.29
N ILE A 113 -2.84 -3.81 -2.52
CA ILE A 113 -2.79 -3.41 -1.11
C ILE A 113 -2.24 -4.55 -0.26
N LYS A 114 -1.07 -4.30 0.34
CA LYS A 114 -0.40 -5.22 1.28
C LYS A 114 -0.74 -4.87 2.73
N PRO A 115 -0.65 -5.82 3.67
CA PRO A 115 -0.78 -5.58 5.10
C PRO A 115 0.07 -4.41 5.64
N GLU A 116 1.29 -4.27 5.14
CA GLU A 116 2.24 -3.22 5.54
C GLU A 116 1.77 -1.80 5.20
N MET A 117 0.77 -1.66 4.32
CA MET A 117 0.25 -0.38 3.88
C MET A 117 -0.89 0.15 4.77
N ILE A 118 -1.31 -0.60 5.79
CA ILE A 118 -2.36 -0.18 6.72
C ILE A 118 -1.94 1.12 7.42
N GLY A 119 -2.87 2.09 7.48
CA GLY A 119 -2.59 3.38 8.11
C GLY A 119 -1.74 4.33 7.26
N HIS A 120 -1.61 4.08 5.96
CA HIS A 120 -1.05 5.01 4.98
C HIS A 120 -2.13 5.59 4.07
N TYR A 121 -1.86 6.73 3.43
CA TYR A 121 -2.74 7.29 2.40
C TYR A 121 -2.46 6.67 1.04
N LEU A 122 -3.51 6.48 0.21
CA LEU A 122 -3.35 6.01 -1.18
C LEU A 122 -2.41 6.91 -2.01
N ALA A 123 -2.35 8.20 -1.68
CA ALA A 123 -1.44 9.15 -2.32
C ALA A 123 0.04 8.74 -2.22
N GLU A 124 0.43 8.09 -1.13
CA GLU A 124 1.84 7.74 -0.84
C GLU A 124 2.37 6.68 -1.81
N PHE A 125 1.47 5.84 -2.34
CA PHE A 125 1.81 4.75 -3.27
C PHE A 125 1.70 5.15 -4.75
N SER A 126 1.35 6.41 -5.05
CA SER A 126 1.17 6.89 -6.42
C SER A 126 1.87 8.25 -6.60
N ILE A 127 3.10 8.19 -7.11
CA ILE A 127 3.92 9.38 -7.38
C ILE A 127 3.30 10.17 -8.55
N SER A 128 3.11 11.47 -8.35
CA SER A 128 2.49 12.38 -9.33
C SER A 128 3.43 12.89 -10.42
N TYR A 129 4.73 12.67 -10.27
CA TYR A 129 5.76 13.14 -11.18
C TYR A 129 6.69 12.00 -11.55
N LYS A 130 7.45 12.19 -12.64
CA LYS A 130 8.53 11.28 -13.01
C LYS A 130 9.81 11.77 -12.30
N PRO A 131 10.47 10.97 -11.45
CA PRO A 131 11.72 11.38 -10.84
C PRO A 131 12.73 11.80 -11.89
N VAL A 132 13.30 13.00 -11.73
CA VAL A 132 14.33 13.51 -12.64
C VAL A 132 15.63 12.80 -12.31
N LYS A 133 16.18 12.08 -13.29
CA LYS A 133 17.54 11.55 -13.22
C LYS A 133 18.44 12.51 -13.98
N HIS A 134 19.40 13.11 -13.29
CA HIS A 134 20.42 13.91 -13.95
C HIS A 134 21.27 12.98 -14.82
N GLY A 135 21.18 13.16 -16.12
CA GLY A 135 22.09 12.54 -17.08
C GLY A 135 23.33 13.40 -17.30
N ARG A 136 24.17 13.00 -18.26
CA ARG A 136 25.12 13.94 -18.85
C ARG A 136 24.32 15.12 -19.43
N PRO A 137 24.78 16.37 -19.26
CA PRO A 137 24.21 17.49 -20.00
C PRO A 137 24.16 17.12 -21.48
N GLY A 138 22.98 17.20 -22.09
CA GLY A 138 22.87 17.06 -23.54
C GLY A 138 23.72 18.14 -24.21
N VAL A 139 24.26 17.84 -25.39
CA VAL A 139 24.92 18.87 -26.22
C VAL A 139 23.91 20.01 -26.43
N GLY A 140 24.21 21.21 -25.92
CA GLY A 140 23.32 22.37 -25.96
C GLY A 140 22.52 22.67 -24.67
N ALA A 141 22.61 21.84 -23.63
CA ALA A 141 21.88 22.04 -22.36
C ALA A 141 22.57 23.01 -21.39
N THR A 142 23.89 23.15 -21.47
CA THR A 142 24.68 24.13 -20.70
C THR A 142 24.99 25.36 -21.54
N HIS A 143 25.04 26.55 -20.93
CA HIS A 143 25.32 27.82 -21.64
C HIS A 143 26.68 27.79 -22.38
N SER A 144 27.65 27.01 -21.89
CA SER A 144 28.96 26.75 -22.50
C SER A 144 28.92 25.81 -23.72
N SER A 145 27.88 24.97 -23.83
CA SER A 145 27.71 24.01 -24.94
C SER A 145 26.90 24.56 -26.13
N ARG A 146 26.46 25.83 -26.07
CA ARG A 146 25.77 26.50 -27.18
C ARG A 146 26.69 26.77 -28.38
N PHE A 147 28.00 26.89 -28.14
CA PHE A 147 28.99 27.20 -29.17
C PHE A 147 29.95 26.03 -29.34
N ILE A 148 29.43 24.91 -29.84
CA ILE A 148 30.27 23.84 -30.37
C ILE A 148 30.27 24.03 -31.88
N PRO A 149 31.39 24.46 -32.50
CA PRO A 149 31.48 24.58 -33.94
C PRO A 149 31.34 23.17 -34.54
N LEU A 150 30.24 22.93 -35.24
CA LEU A 150 30.06 21.73 -36.04
C LEU A 150 31.02 21.84 -37.23
N LYS A 151 31.83 20.80 -37.43
CA LYS A 151 32.70 20.63 -38.61
C LYS A 151 31.95 19.89 -39.70
#